data_AF-A0A3N1J332-F1
#
_entry.id   AF-A0A3N1J332-F1
#
_cell.length_a   1.000
_cell.length_b   1.000
_cell.length_c   1.000
_cell.angle_alpha   90.00
_cell.angle_beta   90.00
_cell.angle_gamma   90.00
#
_symmetry.space_group_name_H-M   'P 1'
#
loop_
_entity.id
_entity.type
_entity.pdbx_description
1 polymer ?
#
loop_
_entity_poly.entity_id
_entity_poly.type
_entity_poly.pdbx_seq_one_letter_code
_entity_poly.pdbx_strand_id
1 'polypeptide(L)'
;MKRLIIPAALAIVLTGCDDASAPLAYTPEMASFSNEFDFDPLRGPVKDFSQTLMNEKGQVSRRVSGALSQEGCFDQLEFHDLDNDGNVSLVLDANYYLDAETREKRLRLQGKCQLAALPAAGVTWETDDNGFVTTARSKDAQVNYRYDEEGYPLGKSTVSKDDTLSVAATPSKDKRKKLDYTAVSLLNDKPLGNVTQRCEYDRYSNPLSCELKIVDDSVTPPVTQNYTIKNTINYY
;
A
#
# COMPACT_ATOMS: atom_id res chain seq x y z
N MET A 1 50.65 48.58 -36.82
CA MET A 1 49.35 48.51 -36.11
C MET A 1 49.23 47.15 -35.43
N LYS A 2 49.39 47.08 -34.09
CA LYS A 2 49.30 45.84 -33.31
C LYS A 2 47.81 45.53 -33.04
N ARG A 3 47.31 44.39 -33.53
CA ARG A 3 45.96 43.90 -33.22
C ARG A 3 46.01 43.16 -31.87
N LEU A 4 45.41 43.74 -30.83
CA LEU A 4 45.10 43.01 -29.59
C LEU A 4 43.96 42.04 -29.88
N ILE A 5 44.17 40.75 -29.64
CA ILE A 5 43.12 39.75 -29.56
C ILE A 5 42.84 39.53 -28.07
N ILE A 6 41.67 39.97 -27.62
CA ILE A 6 41.18 39.72 -26.26
C ILE A 6 40.47 38.37 -26.29
N PRO A 7 40.87 37.35 -25.49
CA PRO A 7 40.09 36.13 -25.38
C PRO A 7 38.90 36.39 -24.46
N ALA A 8 37.69 36.29 -24.99
CA ALA A 8 36.46 36.28 -24.21
C ALA A 8 36.37 34.95 -23.45
N ALA A 9 36.45 35.00 -22.12
CA ALA A 9 36.19 33.86 -21.26
C ALA A 9 34.69 33.52 -21.32
N LEU A 10 34.37 32.36 -21.91
CA LEU A 10 33.01 31.82 -21.94
C LEU A 10 32.71 31.21 -20.57
N ALA A 11 31.98 31.95 -19.72
CA ALA A 11 31.46 31.42 -18.46
C ALA A 11 30.29 30.47 -18.76
N ILE A 12 30.51 29.17 -18.62
CA ILE A 12 29.45 28.17 -18.64
C ILE A 12 28.73 28.26 -17.29
N VAL A 13 27.57 28.91 -17.28
CA VAL A 13 26.66 28.87 -16.15
C VAL A 13 25.97 27.51 -16.19
N LEU A 14 26.44 26.57 -15.35
CA LEU A 14 25.71 25.33 -15.07
C LEU A 14 24.44 25.72 -14.30
N THR A 15 23.34 25.91 -15.02
CA THR A 15 22.02 25.88 -14.40
C THR A 15 21.79 24.44 -13.94
N GLY A 16 22.04 24.16 -12.66
CA GLY A 16 21.56 22.94 -12.04
C GLY A 16 20.05 22.94 -12.14
N CYS A 17 19.50 22.11 -13.03
CA CYS A 17 18.10 21.74 -12.99
C CYS A 17 17.88 21.05 -11.65
N ASP A 18 17.32 21.79 -10.70
CA ASP A 18 16.84 21.31 -9.42
C ASP A 18 15.52 20.54 -9.67
N ASP A 19 15.56 19.55 -10.58
CA ASP A 19 14.48 18.61 -10.75
C ASP A 19 14.49 17.73 -9.51
N ALA A 20 13.66 18.09 -8.53
CA ALA A 20 13.38 17.24 -7.39
C ALA A 20 13.16 15.82 -7.92
N SER A 21 13.99 14.88 -7.46
CA SER A 21 14.01 13.50 -7.97
C SER A 21 12.59 12.92 -7.97
N ALA A 22 12.29 12.12 -8.99
CA ALA A 22 11.03 11.42 -9.06
C ALA A 22 10.82 10.57 -7.79
N PRO A 23 9.57 10.42 -7.31
CA PRO A 23 9.29 9.57 -6.16
C PRO A 23 9.79 8.14 -6.38
N LEU A 24 10.30 7.51 -5.32
CA LEU A 24 10.73 6.11 -5.36
C LEU A 24 9.52 5.21 -5.64
N ALA A 25 9.62 4.28 -6.60
CA ALA A 25 8.55 3.31 -6.84
C ALA A 25 8.25 2.46 -5.59
N TYR A 26 7.04 1.91 -5.52
CA TYR A 26 6.67 0.95 -4.48
C TYR A 26 7.37 -0.39 -4.74
N THR A 27 7.86 -1.03 -3.67
CA THR A 27 8.39 -2.37 -3.81
C THR A 27 7.25 -3.37 -3.99
N PRO A 28 7.47 -4.48 -4.72
CA PRO A 28 6.47 -5.51 -4.87
C PRO A 28 6.03 -6.10 -3.53
N GLU A 29 6.95 -6.24 -2.57
CA GLU A 29 6.66 -6.74 -1.22
C GLU A 29 5.68 -5.80 -0.51
N MET A 30 6.00 -4.50 -0.42
CA MET A 30 5.14 -3.52 0.25
C MET A 30 3.77 -3.42 -0.42
N ALA A 31 3.72 -3.32 -1.75
CA ALA A 31 2.46 -3.14 -2.48
C ALA A 31 1.57 -4.40 -2.46
N SER A 32 2.16 -5.59 -2.45
CA SER A 32 1.40 -6.85 -2.40
C SER A 32 0.80 -7.07 -1.02
N PHE A 33 1.59 -6.88 0.04
CA PHE A 33 1.10 -7.00 1.41
C PHE A 33 0.06 -5.93 1.73
N SER A 34 0.24 -4.70 1.26
CA SER A 34 -0.71 -3.62 1.50
C SER A 34 -2.09 -3.92 0.87
N ASN A 35 -2.11 -4.55 -0.30
CA ASN A 35 -3.33 -4.95 -1.00
C ASN A 35 -4.04 -6.16 -0.37
N GLU A 36 -3.27 -7.13 0.11
CA GLU A 36 -3.80 -8.34 0.73
C GLU A 36 -4.31 -8.07 2.13
N PHE A 37 -3.59 -7.25 2.90
CA PHE A 37 -3.88 -6.99 4.30
C PHE A 37 -4.42 -5.59 4.57
N ASP A 38 -4.87 -4.88 3.53
CA ASP A 38 -5.59 -3.60 3.58
C ASP A 38 -4.92 -2.54 4.49
N PHE A 39 -3.72 -2.10 4.10
CA PHE A 39 -3.06 -0.90 4.65
C PHE A 39 -2.47 -0.04 3.52
N ASP A 40 -2.03 1.18 3.79
CA ASP A 40 -1.48 2.06 2.76
C ASP A 40 -0.02 1.66 2.42
N PRO A 41 0.36 1.42 1.16
CA PRO A 41 1.74 1.09 0.82
C PRO A 41 2.68 2.28 1.05
N LEU A 42 3.91 1.98 1.45
CA LEU A 42 4.98 2.96 1.71
C LEU A 42 6.13 2.86 0.71
N ARG A 43 6.81 3.98 0.45
CA ARG A 43 7.97 4.11 -0.44
C ARG A 43 9.28 4.18 0.33
N GLY A 44 10.38 3.79 -0.31
CA GLY A 44 11.72 3.96 0.23
C GLY A 44 12.14 2.91 1.27
N PRO A 45 13.32 3.11 1.91
CA PRO A 45 13.92 2.13 2.80
C PRO A 45 13.28 2.19 4.19
N VAL A 46 12.00 1.82 4.27
CA VAL A 46 11.25 1.76 5.53
C VAL A 46 11.89 0.69 6.42
N LYS A 47 12.24 1.09 7.64
CA LYS A 47 12.74 0.20 8.69
C LYS A 47 11.60 -0.33 9.54
N ASP A 48 10.72 0.57 9.96
CA ASP A 48 9.52 0.22 10.71
C ASP A 48 8.43 1.27 10.52
N PHE A 49 7.18 0.85 10.66
CA PHE A 49 6.04 1.75 10.59
C PHE A 49 4.87 1.30 11.47
N SER A 50 3.97 2.25 11.72
CA SER A 50 2.60 1.96 12.15
C SER A 50 1.61 2.85 11.41
N GLN A 51 0.42 2.31 11.14
CA GLN A 51 -0.74 3.04 10.60
C GLN A 51 -1.91 2.81 11.54
N THR A 52 -2.48 3.88 12.09
CA THR A 52 -3.60 3.81 13.03
C THR A 52 -4.80 4.52 12.43
N LEU A 53 -5.87 3.77 12.16
CA LEU A 53 -7.16 4.27 11.73
C LEU A 53 -8.00 4.62 12.96
N MET A 54 -8.49 5.87 13.03
CA MET A 54 -9.32 6.36 14.12
C MET A 54 -10.62 6.92 13.58
N ASN A 55 -11.72 6.66 14.29
CA ASN A 55 -13.02 7.26 13.97
C ASN A 55 -13.08 8.75 14.39
N GLU A 56 -14.18 9.43 14.06
CA GLU A 56 -14.39 10.85 14.40
C GLU A 56 -14.30 11.19 15.90
N LYS A 57 -14.47 10.20 16.78
CA LYS A 57 -14.33 10.36 18.23
C LYS A 57 -12.89 10.21 18.71
N GLY A 58 -11.96 9.96 17.80
CA GLY A 58 -10.56 9.67 18.10
C GLY A 58 -10.33 8.26 18.66
N GLN A 59 -11.31 7.36 18.56
CA GLN A 59 -11.16 5.98 19.00
C GLN A 59 -10.48 5.17 17.89
N VAL A 60 -9.52 4.33 18.26
CA VAL A 60 -8.82 3.45 17.31
C VAL A 60 -9.76 2.34 16.86
N SER A 61 -9.94 2.22 15.55
CA SER A 61 -10.70 1.15 14.89
C SER A 61 -9.75 0.04 14.43
N ARG A 62 -8.64 0.42 13.78
CA ARG A 62 -7.64 -0.53 13.28
C ARG A 62 -6.23 0.01 13.46
N ARG A 63 -5.28 -0.90 13.68
CA ARG A 63 -3.84 -0.60 13.66
C ARG A 63 -3.09 -1.67 12.90
N VAL A 64 -2.15 -1.23 12.06
CA VAL A 64 -1.17 -2.10 11.39
C VAL A 64 0.22 -1.61 11.75
N SER A 65 1.14 -2.50 12.08
CA SER A 65 2.55 -2.16 12.28
C SER A 65 3.45 -3.20 11.68
N GLY A 66 4.58 -2.77 11.13
CA GLY A 66 5.56 -3.66 10.53
C GLY A 66 6.98 -3.21 10.82
N ALA A 67 7.88 -4.17 10.97
CA ALA A 67 9.31 -3.97 10.93
C ALA A 67 9.84 -4.70 9.69
N LEU A 68 10.71 -4.05 8.92
CA LEU A 68 11.27 -4.59 7.70
C LEU A 68 12.77 -4.73 7.82
N SER A 69 13.36 -5.66 7.08
CA SER A 69 14.79 -5.75 6.83
C SER A 69 15.23 -4.71 5.78
N GLN A 70 16.53 -4.49 5.61
CA GLN A 70 17.05 -3.58 4.56
C GLN A 70 16.71 -4.06 3.14
N GLU A 71 16.48 -5.36 2.97
CA GLU A 71 16.07 -5.99 1.72
C GLU A 71 14.56 -5.84 1.45
N GLY A 72 13.79 -5.29 2.39
CA GLY A 72 12.35 -5.03 2.24
C GLY A 72 11.44 -6.19 2.64
N CYS A 73 11.97 -7.23 3.27
CA CYS A 73 11.17 -8.29 3.87
C CYS A 73 10.57 -7.81 5.19
N PHE A 74 9.30 -8.07 5.46
CA PHE A 74 8.76 -7.85 6.81
C PHE A 74 9.39 -8.88 7.75
N ASP A 75 10.13 -8.44 8.77
CA ASP A 75 10.60 -9.29 9.86
C ASP A 75 9.48 -9.57 10.86
N GLN A 76 8.62 -8.57 11.07
CA GLN A 76 7.43 -8.62 11.90
C GLN A 76 6.29 -7.83 11.27
N LEU A 77 5.07 -8.31 11.40
CA LEU A 77 3.87 -7.65 10.91
C LEU A 77 2.69 -7.93 11.84
N GLU A 78 2.03 -6.88 12.31
CA GLU A 78 0.95 -6.94 13.29
C GLU A 78 -0.28 -6.22 12.77
N PHE A 79 -1.44 -6.84 12.97
CA PHE A 79 -2.74 -6.33 12.60
C PHE A 79 -3.67 -6.43 13.80
N HIS A 80 -4.21 -5.29 14.22
CA HIS A 80 -5.22 -5.19 15.25
C HIS A 80 -6.47 -4.56 14.63
N ASP A 81 -7.52 -5.35 14.49
CA ASP A 81 -8.87 -4.89 14.17
C ASP A 81 -9.68 -4.87 15.47
N LEU A 82 -9.79 -3.68 16.08
CA LEU A 82 -10.45 -3.50 17.37
C LEU A 82 -11.98 -3.45 17.24
N ASP A 83 -12.50 -3.21 16.03
CA ASP A 83 -13.94 -3.23 15.79
C ASP A 83 -14.47 -4.67 15.72
N ASN A 84 -13.62 -5.64 15.31
CA ASN A 84 -13.99 -7.05 15.16
C ASN A 84 -13.24 -8.01 16.11
N ASP A 85 -12.52 -7.49 17.11
CA ASP A 85 -11.65 -8.26 18.02
C ASP A 85 -10.63 -9.16 17.30
N GLY A 86 -10.19 -8.73 16.11
CA GLY A 86 -9.22 -9.45 15.28
C GLY A 86 -7.79 -9.08 15.66
N ASN A 87 -6.95 -10.07 15.94
CA ASN A 87 -5.52 -9.85 16.17
C ASN A 87 -4.69 -10.87 15.39
N VAL A 88 -3.69 -10.41 14.66
CA VAL A 88 -2.72 -11.24 13.96
C VAL A 88 -1.34 -10.64 14.20
N SER A 89 -0.40 -11.45 14.68
CA SER A 89 1.01 -11.08 14.78
C SER A 89 1.84 -12.13 14.06
N LEU A 90 2.62 -11.69 13.08
CA LEU A 90 3.41 -12.51 12.19
C LEU A 90 4.89 -12.20 12.36
N VAL A 91 5.72 -13.24 12.38
CA VAL A 91 7.18 -13.13 12.42
C VAL A 91 7.80 -13.98 11.32
N LEU A 92 8.80 -13.43 10.65
CA LEU A 92 9.51 -14.12 9.58
C LEU A 92 10.37 -15.26 10.15
N ASP A 93 10.22 -16.45 9.59
CA ASP A 93 11.10 -17.58 9.84
C ASP A 93 11.38 -18.31 8.52
N ALA A 94 12.58 -18.07 7.99
CA ALA A 94 13.02 -18.53 6.68
C ALA A 94 12.02 -18.18 5.56
N ASN A 95 11.25 -19.16 5.06
CA ASN A 95 10.28 -18.99 3.99
C ASN A 95 8.83 -19.06 4.47
N TYR A 96 8.58 -18.76 5.74
CA TYR A 96 7.24 -18.68 6.31
C TYR A 96 7.08 -17.43 7.19
N TYR A 97 5.87 -16.89 7.24
CA TYR A 97 5.42 -16.15 8.40
C TYR A 97 4.77 -17.10 9.39
N LEU A 98 5.26 -17.06 10.61
CA LEU A 98 4.69 -17.78 11.74
C LEU A 98 3.84 -16.83 12.57
N ASP A 99 2.82 -17.38 13.20
CA ASP A 99 2.16 -16.71 14.31
C ASP A 99 3.18 -16.44 15.43
N ALA A 100 3.26 -15.19 15.90
CA ALA A 100 4.32 -14.75 16.80
C ALA A 100 4.27 -15.47 18.17
N GLU A 101 3.08 -15.83 18.64
CA GLU A 101 2.86 -16.46 19.94
C GLU A 101 2.96 -17.98 19.86
N THR A 102 2.19 -18.57 18.95
CA THR A 102 2.04 -20.03 18.86
C THR A 102 3.10 -20.69 17.99
N ARG A 103 3.83 -19.91 17.18
CA ARG A 103 4.80 -20.38 16.18
C ARG A 103 4.20 -21.26 15.07
N GLU A 104 2.88 -21.26 14.92
CA GLU A 104 2.20 -21.96 13.83
C GLU A 104 2.57 -21.31 12.49
N LYS A 105 2.83 -22.13 11.46
CA LYS A 105 3.02 -21.65 10.08
C LYS A 105 1.71 -21.10 9.51
N ARG A 106 1.66 -19.79 9.26
CA ARG A 106 0.47 -19.10 8.72
C ARG A 106 0.60 -18.86 7.24
N LEU A 107 1.65 -18.17 6.80
CA LEU A 107 1.87 -17.83 5.39
C LEU A 107 3.15 -18.49 4.90
N ARG A 108 3.09 -19.10 3.72
CA ARG A 108 4.26 -19.55 2.98
C ARG A 108 4.71 -18.44 2.05
N LEU A 109 6.02 -18.24 1.99
CA LEU A 109 6.69 -17.27 1.14
C LEU A 109 7.43 -17.95 -0.02
N GLN A 110 7.62 -17.16 -1.06
CA GLN A 110 8.50 -17.46 -2.20
C GLN A 110 9.57 -16.36 -2.31
N GLY A 111 10.45 -16.47 -3.30
CA GLY A 111 11.65 -15.64 -3.43
C GLY A 111 11.43 -14.16 -3.09
N LYS A 112 12.42 -13.54 -2.43
CA LYS A 112 12.37 -12.17 -1.90
C LYS A 112 11.20 -11.91 -0.93
N CYS A 113 10.81 -12.91 -0.15
CA CYS A 113 9.76 -12.79 0.88
C CYS A 113 8.36 -12.47 0.32
N GLN A 114 8.09 -12.81 -0.93
CA GLN A 114 6.79 -12.62 -1.56
C GLN A 114 5.76 -13.65 -1.06
N LEU A 115 4.48 -13.26 -1.08
CA LEU A 115 3.37 -14.16 -0.75
C LEU A 115 3.31 -15.34 -1.73
N ALA A 116 3.22 -16.56 -1.22
CA ALA A 116 3.07 -17.77 -2.04
C ALA A 116 1.81 -18.56 -1.71
N ALA A 117 1.49 -18.77 -0.42
CA ALA A 117 0.26 -19.43 -0.02
C ALA A 117 -0.16 -19.12 1.43
N LEU A 118 -1.46 -19.17 1.70
CA LEU A 118 -2.06 -19.26 3.04
C LEU A 118 -2.71 -20.64 3.13
N PRO A 119 -1.97 -21.66 3.61
CA PRO A 119 -2.41 -23.05 3.52
C PRO A 119 -3.71 -23.33 4.28
N ALA A 120 -3.90 -22.70 5.44
CA ALA A 120 -5.09 -22.91 6.27
C ALA A 120 -6.40 -22.51 5.54
N ALA A 121 -6.33 -21.54 4.63
CA ALA A 121 -7.47 -21.09 3.81
C ALA A 121 -7.45 -21.69 2.39
N GLY A 122 -6.44 -22.51 2.06
CA GLY A 122 -6.26 -23.04 0.70
C GLY A 122 -6.04 -21.95 -0.34
N VAL A 123 -5.44 -20.80 0.05
CA VAL A 123 -5.16 -19.68 -0.86
C VAL A 123 -3.75 -19.81 -1.40
N THR A 124 -3.58 -19.56 -2.70
CA THR A 124 -2.29 -19.43 -3.38
C THR A 124 -2.21 -18.11 -4.11
N TRP A 125 -1.03 -17.47 -4.09
CA TRP A 125 -0.78 -16.23 -4.82
C TRP A 125 0.14 -16.46 -6.02
N GLU A 126 -0.14 -15.73 -7.10
CA GLU A 126 0.66 -15.68 -8.31
C GLU A 126 1.29 -14.30 -8.44
N THR A 127 2.55 -14.24 -8.85
CA THR A 127 3.29 -13.00 -9.07
C THR A 127 3.62 -12.80 -10.54
N ASP A 128 3.71 -11.54 -10.97
CA ASP A 128 4.28 -11.21 -12.28
C ASP A 128 5.83 -11.27 -12.29
N ASP A 129 6.44 -10.97 -13.44
CA ASP A 129 7.91 -10.95 -13.60
C ASP A 129 8.60 -9.87 -12.76
N ASN A 130 7.86 -8.85 -12.32
CA ASN A 130 8.35 -7.81 -11.43
C ASN A 130 8.20 -8.18 -9.95
N GLY A 131 7.54 -9.30 -9.64
CA GLY A 131 7.33 -9.82 -8.30
C GLY A 131 6.05 -9.34 -7.61
N PHE A 132 5.17 -8.60 -8.29
CA PHE A 132 3.91 -8.14 -7.72
C PHE A 132 2.89 -9.27 -7.70
N VAL A 133 2.18 -9.44 -6.59
CA VAL A 133 1.05 -10.38 -6.50
C VAL A 133 -0.08 -9.88 -7.40
N THR A 134 -0.34 -10.58 -8.50
CA THR A 134 -1.38 -10.19 -9.47
C THR A 134 -2.65 -11.02 -9.34
N THR A 135 -2.56 -12.22 -8.75
CA THR A 135 -3.73 -13.09 -8.55
C THR A 135 -3.64 -13.83 -7.21
N ALA A 136 -4.76 -13.92 -6.50
CA ALA A 136 -4.98 -14.89 -5.42
C ALA A 136 -6.06 -15.88 -5.85
N ARG A 137 -5.88 -17.17 -5.58
CA ARG A 137 -6.86 -18.22 -5.87
C ARG A 137 -7.13 -19.05 -4.64
N SER A 138 -8.40 -19.34 -4.39
CA SER A 138 -8.87 -20.38 -3.47
C SER A 138 -9.80 -21.32 -4.21
N LYS A 139 -10.37 -22.30 -3.50
CA LYS A 139 -11.37 -23.22 -4.07
C LYS A 139 -12.60 -22.47 -4.61
N ASP A 140 -13.03 -21.42 -3.92
CA ASP A 140 -14.32 -20.79 -4.14
C ASP A 140 -14.20 -19.36 -4.69
N ALA A 141 -12.99 -18.78 -4.72
CA ALA A 141 -12.78 -17.41 -5.14
C ALA A 141 -11.48 -17.19 -5.91
N GLN A 142 -11.47 -16.17 -6.77
CA GLN A 142 -10.29 -15.61 -7.39
C GLN A 142 -10.27 -14.10 -7.21
N VAL A 143 -9.11 -13.55 -6.81
CA VAL A 143 -8.86 -12.11 -6.72
C VAL A 143 -7.83 -11.75 -7.77
N ASN A 144 -8.09 -10.70 -8.55
CA ASN A 144 -7.12 -10.11 -9.47
C ASN A 144 -6.75 -8.71 -8.98
N TYR A 145 -5.46 -8.46 -8.79
CA TYR A 145 -4.91 -7.19 -8.32
C TYR A 145 -4.41 -6.37 -9.50
N ARG A 146 -4.48 -5.04 -9.37
CA ARG A 146 -4.00 -4.09 -10.38
C ARG A 146 -3.05 -3.10 -9.74
N TYR A 147 -2.01 -2.75 -10.48
CA TYR A 147 -1.02 -1.75 -10.10
C TYR A 147 -0.80 -0.76 -11.25
N ASP A 148 -0.33 0.44 -10.93
CA ASP A 148 0.21 1.34 -11.93
C ASP A 148 1.70 1.09 -12.20
N GLU A 149 2.29 1.88 -13.10
CA GLU A 149 3.69 1.76 -13.50
C GLU A 149 4.70 2.00 -12.36
N GLU A 150 4.30 2.64 -11.26
CA GLU A 150 5.14 2.85 -10.07
C GLU A 150 4.91 1.77 -9.00
N GLY A 151 4.07 0.77 -9.28
CA GLY A 151 3.69 -0.27 -8.33
C GLY A 151 2.61 0.15 -7.34
N TYR A 152 1.93 1.29 -7.55
CA TYR A 152 0.85 1.71 -6.66
C TYR A 152 -0.40 0.85 -6.90
N PRO A 153 -1.04 0.31 -5.85
CA PRO A 153 -2.29 -0.43 -5.98
C PRO A 153 -3.44 0.39 -6.58
N LEU A 154 -4.01 -0.08 -7.68
CA LEU A 154 -5.20 0.50 -8.32
C LEU A 154 -6.50 -0.20 -7.89
N GLY A 155 -6.40 -1.15 -6.96
CA GLY A 155 -7.51 -1.94 -6.44
C GLY A 155 -7.54 -3.37 -6.97
N LYS A 156 -8.62 -4.08 -6.66
CA LYS A 156 -8.78 -5.53 -6.88
C LYS A 156 -10.15 -5.88 -7.43
N SER A 157 -10.29 -7.07 -8.00
CA SER A 157 -11.59 -7.65 -8.34
C SER A 157 -11.63 -9.08 -7.86
N THR A 158 -12.63 -9.39 -7.05
CA THR A 158 -12.88 -10.71 -6.47
C THR A 158 -14.09 -11.31 -7.17
N VAL A 159 -13.92 -12.50 -7.74
CA VAL A 159 -15.01 -13.33 -8.25
C VAL A 159 -15.19 -14.50 -7.31
N SER A 160 -16.42 -14.73 -6.85
CA SER A 160 -16.79 -15.86 -5.98
C SER A 160 -18.17 -16.35 -6.39
N LYS A 161 -18.25 -17.58 -6.90
CA LYS A 161 -19.49 -18.15 -7.48
C LYS A 161 -20.08 -17.19 -8.53
N ASP A 162 -21.28 -16.67 -8.28
CA ASP A 162 -22.02 -15.77 -9.16
C ASP A 162 -21.80 -14.29 -8.83
N ASP A 163 -21.03 -13.99 -7.78
CA ASP A 163 -20.79 -12.63 -7.30
C ASP A 163 -19.42 -12.09 -7.74
N THR A 164 -19.38 -10.82 -8.12
CA THR A 164 -18.16 -10.07 -8.42
C THR A 164 -18.12 -8.79 -7.60
N LEU A 165 -17.10 -8.67 -6.75
CA LEU A 165 -16.75 -7.43 -6.05
C LEU A 165 -15.58 -6.77 -6.78
N SER A 166 -15.70 -5.50 -7.14
CA SER A 166 -14.59 -4.74 -7.72
C SER A 166 -14.33 -3.46 -6.93
N VAL A 167 -13.06 -3.21 -6.63
CA VAL A 167 -12.57 -1.96 -6.06
C VAL A 167 -11.63 -1.31 -7.07
N ALA A 168 -11.86 -0.05 -7.39
CA ALA A 168 -11.02 0.70 -8.31
C ALA A 168 -10.63 2.05 -7.70
N ALA A 169 -9.32 2.29 -7.56
CA ALA A 169 -8.77 3.54 -7.07
C ALA A 169 -8.33 4.45 -8.24
N THR A 170 -8.55 5.75 -8.08
CA THR A 170 -8.06 6.82 -8.95
C THR A 170 -7.15 7.72 -8.12
N PRO A 171 -5.83 7.52 -8.15
CA PRO A 171 -4.89 8.34 -7.39
C PRO A 171 -4.70 9.73 -8.00
N SER A 172 -4.13 10.63 -7.21
CA SER A 172 -3.70 11.96 -7.66
C SER A 172 -2.79 11.86 -8.88
N LYS A 173 -2.92 12.84 -9.79
CA LYS A 173 -1.99 13.03 -10.90
C LYS A 173 -0.59 13.47 -10.44
N ASP A 174 -0.49 14.05 -9.24
CA ASP A 174 0.79 14.30 -8.60
C ASP A 174 1.34 12.99 -8.06
N LYS A 175 2.41 12.48 -8.69
CA LYS A 175 3.08 11.23 -8.31
C LYS A 175 3.56 11.20 -6.85
N ARG A 176 3.78 12.38 -6.24
CA ARG A 176 4.16 12.53 -4.82
C ARG A 176 2.98 12.38 -3.86
N LYS A 177 1.75 12.33 -4.37
CA LYS A 177 0.53 12.33 -3.56
C LYS A 177 -0.42 11.21 -3.95
N LYS A 178 0.09 10.00 -4.27
CA LYS A 178 -0.78 8.91 -4.74
C LYS A 178 -1.82 8.45 -3.72
N LEU A 179 -1.60 8.69 -2.43
CA LEU A 179 -2.58 8.41 -1.37
C LEU A 179 -3.65 9.50 -1.21
N ASP A 180 -3.59 10.57 -2.01
CA ASP A 180 -4.74 11.40 -2.31
C ASP A 180 -5.50 10.73 -3.45
N TYR A 181 -6.51 9.93 -3.13
CA TYR A 181 -7.25 9.16 -4.12
C TYR A 181 -8.75 9.19 -3.86
N THR A 182 -9.50 8.85 -4.91
CA THR A 182 -10.87 8.36 -4.76
C THR A 182 -10.93 6.89 -5.12
N ALA A 183 -11.78 6.11 -4.46
CA ALA A 183 -12.04 4.75 -4.87
C ALA A 183 -13.54 4.45 -4.92
N VAL A 184 -13.92 3.53 -5.80
CA VAL A 184 -15.30 3.06 -5.94
C VAL A 184 -15.31 1.56 -5.77
N SER A 185 -16.25 1.08 -4.96
CA SER A 185 -16.55 -0.33 -4.77
C SER A 185 -17.88 -0.66 -5.43
N LEU A 186 -17.90 -1.72 -6.25
CA LEU A 186 -19.09 -2.24 -6.90
C LEU A 186 -19.30 -3.70 -6.53
N LEU A 187 -20.53 -4.10 -6.26
CA LEU A 187 -20.96 -5.49 -6.13
C LEU A 187 -21.91 -5.81 -7.28
N ASN A 188 -21.53 -6.74 -8.17
CA ASN A 188 -22.29 -7.09 -9.37
C ASN A 188 -22.68 -5.86 -10.19
N ASP A 189 -21.69 -4.99 -10.45
CA ASP A 189 -21.80 -3.71 -11.15
C ASP A 189 -22.71 -2.65 -10.47
N LYS A 190 -23.20 -2.91 -9.26
CA LYS A 190 -23.97 -1.96 -8.47
C LYS A 190 -23.08 -1.23 -7.48
N PRO A 191 -23.25 0.10 -7.30
CA PRO A 191 -22.52 0.85 -6.29
C PRO A 191 -22.69 0.23 -4.90
N LEU A 192 -21.57 -0.06 -4.25
CA LEU A 192 -21.52 -0.52 -2.85
C LEU A 192 -21.07 0.63 -1.95
N GLY A 193 -20.09 1.40 -2.40
CA GLY A 193 -19.62 2.58 -1.68
C GLY A 193 -18.49 3.28 -2.40
N ASN A 194 -18.10 4.43 -1.84
CA ASN A 194 -16.99 5.21 -2.35
C ASN A 194 -16.11 5.72 -1.20
N VAL A 195 -14.85 5.95 -1.54
CA VAL A 195 -13.81 6.41 -0.63
C VAL A 195 -13.16 7.66 -1.19
N THR A 196 -12.84 8.61 -0.33
CA THR A 196 -11.94 9.72 -0.65
C THR A 196 -10.90 9.84 0.45
N GLN A 197 -9.62 9.90 0.09
CA GLN A 197 -8.52 10.12 1.02
C GLN A 197 -7.71 11.36 0.64
N ARG A 198 -7.23 12.09 1.64
CA ARG A 198 -6.31 13.22 1.49
C ARG A 198 -5.27 13.20 2.58
N CYS A 199 -4.00 13.36 2.22
CA CYS A 199 -2.91 13.20 3.16
C CYS A 199 -1.96 14.39 3.23
N GLU A 200 -1.29 14.49 4.37
CA GLU A 200 -0.01 15.18 4.53
C GLU A 200 1.12 14.19 4.26
N TYR A 201 2.24 14.66 3.72
CA TYR A 201 3.31 13.80 3.23
C TYR A 201 4.67 14.16 3.81
N ASP A 202 5.52 13.15 3.95
CA ASP A 202 6.93 13.32 4.30
C ASP A 202 7.83 13.47 3.06
N ARG A 203 9.14 13.52 3.29
CA ARG A 203 10.16 13.67 2.23
C ARG A 203 10.23 12.51 1.25
N TYR A 204 9.73 11.32 1.61
CA TYR A 204 9.68 10.14 0.75
C TYR A 204 8.34 10.02 0.02
N SER A 205 7.47 11.04 0.12
CA SER A 205 6.12 11.02 -0.43
C SER A 205 5.24 9.94 0.20
N ASN A 206 5.49 9.63 1.48
CA ASN A 206 4.66 8.74 2.29
C ASN A 206 3.72 9.55 3.20
N PRO A 207 2.54 9.01 3.55
CA PRO A 207 1.55 9.74 4.32
C PRO A 207 1.99 9.87 5.78
N LEU A 208 1.85 11.06 6.37
CA LEU A 208 2.02 11.30 7.81
C LEU A 208 0.68 11.22 8.54
N SER A 209 -0.32 11.89 7.97
CA SER A 209 -1.71 11.86 8.44
C SER A 209 -2.64 11.96 7.24
N CYS A 210 -3.73 11.22 7.25
CA CYS A 210 -4.75 11.28 6.20
C CYS A 210 -6.14 11.46 6.79
N GLU A 211 -6.96 12.27 6.10
CA GLU A 211 -8.41 12.29 6.28
C GLU A 211 -9.03 11.33 5.28
N LEU A 212 -9.80 10.38 5.78
CA LEU A 212 -10.46 9.33 5.03
C LEU A 212 -11.96 9.47 5.19
N LYS A 213 -12.66 9.62 4.07
CA LYS A 213 -14.12 9.63 4.02
C LYS A 213 -14.60 8.38 3.30
N ILE A 214 -15.47 7.61 3.96
CA ILE A 214 -16.14 6.44 3.39
C ILE A 214 -17.64 6.74 3.30
N VAL A 215 -18.23 6.47 2.13
CA VAL A 215 -19.68 6.54 1.92
C VAL A 215 -20.18 5.15 1.60
N ASP A 216 -21.10 4.66 2.43
CA ASP A 216 -21.84 3.42 2.20
C ASP A 216 -23.09 3.75 1.38
N ASP A 217 -23.05 3.36 0.10
CA ASP A 217 -24.13 3.56 -0.86
C ASP A 217 -25.12 2.36 -0.88
N SER A 218 -24.87 1.32 -0.08
CA SER A 218 -25.72 0.13 -0.02
C SER A 218 -27.00 0.31 0.80
N VAL A 219 -27.05 1.37 1.61
CA VAL A 219 -28.17 1.71 2.50
C VAL A 219 -28.90 2.99 2.05
N THR A 220 -30.17 3.12 2.46
CA THR A 220 -30.99 4.30 2.13
C THR A 220 -31.51 4.98 3.41
N PRO A 221 -31.13 6.24 3.69
CA PRO A 221 -30.19 7.07 2.93
C PRO A 221 -28.73 6.59 3.06
N PRO A 222 -27.84 6.94 2.12
CA PRO A 222 -26.41 6.62 2.23
C PRO A 222 -25.79 7.15 3.52
N VAL A 223 -24.88 6.38 4.11
CA VAL A 223 -24.21 6.73 5.37
C VAL A 223 -22.78 7.16 5.08
N THR A 224 -22.36 8.28 5.66
CA THR A 224 -20.98 8.77 5.56
C THR A 224 -20.27 8.59 6.90
N GLN A 225 -19.04 8.10 6.86
CA GLN A 225 -18.16 7.98 8.01
C GLN A 225 -16.81 8.63 7.69
N ASN A 226 -16.31 9.44 8.60
CA ASN A 226 -14.97 10.02 8.48
C ASN A 226 -14.01 9.38 9.49
N TYR A 227 -12.78 9.24 9.04
CA TYR A 227 -11.69 8.66 9.79
C TYR A 227 -10.43 9.48 9.61
N THR A 228 -9.54 9.39 10.58
CA THR A 228 -8.17 9.87 10.45
C THR A 228 -7.22 8.69 10.50
N ILE A 229 -6.31 8.59 9.53
CA ILE A 229 -5.19 7.65 9.54
C ILE A 229 -3.95 8.40 10.03
N LYS A 230 -3.30 7.93 11.08
CA LYS A 230 -2.00 8.45 11.52
C LYS A 230 -0.90 7.45 11.30
N ASN A 231 0.20 7.92 10.72
CA ASN A 231 1.37 7.11 10.40
C ASN A 231 2.57 7.52 11.25
N THR A 232 3.32 6.52 11.70
CA THR A 232 4.71 6.69 12.15
C THR A 232 5.58 5.87 11.23
N ILE A 233 6.62 6.46 10.66
CA ILE A 233 7.48 5.78 9.69
C ILE A 233 8.93 6.13 10.02
N ASN A 234 9.73 5.09 10.25
CA ASN A 234 11.17 5.21 10.40
C ASN A 234 11.87 4.59 9.19
N TYR A 235 12.97 5.21 8.79
CA TYR A 235 13.76 4.81 7.64
C TYR A 235 15.18 4.41 8.07
N TYR A 236 15.84 3.59 7.25
CA TYR A 236 17.26 3.29 7.39
C TYR A 236 18.18 4.48 7.07
#